data_AF-A0A5P3XHJ8-F1
#
_entry.id   AF-A0A5P3XHJ8-F1
#
_cell.length_a   1.000
_cell.length_b   1.000
_cell.length_c   1.000
_cell.angle_alpha   90.00
_cell.angle_beta   90.00
_cell.angle_gamma   90.00
#
_symmetry.space_group_name_H-M   'P 1'
#
loop_
_entity.id
_entity.type
_entity.pdbx_description
1 polymer ?
#
loop_
_entity_poly.entity_id
_entity_poly.type
_entity_poly.pdbx_seq_one_letter_code
_entity_poly.pdbx_strand_id
1 'polypeptide(L)'
;MEVITKTIDNLIDIPKNHFVFDIETTGLSPKYCKVILIGVLYNLNNKTIIKQYFAESEEEEKDLLLKFINDIETFDHHITFNGVSFDIPFLNSRFNSNDIDFSIDKCDDIDILRIVKPFKEKLSLSDCKLKTIEKYMGIQREDTISGKESVELYKNFVISKDISLKEKILLHNYEDIYYLGKIYNIKNIIDESLDYIDININNLNYKVLLSKYKITKSVLHLNFISRKEFELPLNIFRDTYTISTEENILNIFINLNKGIDSNGNTIFFYKLGSIIPIKFNNDFIVDNINALSKFLISKEL
;
A
#
# COMPACT_ATOMS: atom_id res chain seq x y z
N MET A 1 27.27 19.57 -5.99
CA MET A 1 26.02 18.82 -6.14
C MET A 1 25.20 19.44 -7.24
N GLU A 2 24.42 18.64 -7.95
CA GLU A 2 23.56 19.08 -9.05
C GLU A 2 22.08 18.97 -8.65
N VAL A 3 21.26 19.91 -9.11
CA VAL A 3 19.80 19.86 -8.95
C VAL A 3 19.17 19.88 -10.34
N ILE A 4 18.57 18.77 -10.73
CA ILE A 4 17.88 18.64 -12.01
C ILE A 4 16.40 18.85 -11.75
N THR A 5 15.75 19.75 -12.48
CA THR A 5 14.30 19.99 -12.38
C THR A 5 13.63 19.71 -13.72
N LYS A 6 12.63 18.84 -13.71
CA LYS A 6 11.73 18.58 -14.84
C LYS A 6 10.33 19.04 -14.48
N THR A 7 9.68 19.72 -15.42
CA THR A 7 8.29 20.15 -15.28
C THR A 7 7.46 19.41 -16.33
N ILE A 8 6.40 18.76 -15.88
CA ILE A 8 5.45 18.05 -16.74
C ILE A 8 4.15 18.85 -16.70
N ASP A 9 3.64 19.22 -17.88
CA ASP A 9 2.44 20.06 -18.00
C ASP A 9 1.16 19.37 -17.51
N ASN A 10 1.16 18.05 -17.43
CA ASN A 10 0.06 17.27 -16.88
C ASN A 10 0.27 16.96 -15.39
N LEU A 11 -0.83 16.92 -14.65
CA LEU A 11 -0.84 16.48 -13.26
C LEU A 11 -0.78 14.96 -13.16
N ILE A 12 0.11 14.46 -12.29
CA ILE A 12 0.01 13.11 -11.76
C ILE A 12 -0.94 13.14 -10.57
N ASP A 13 -1.87 12.19 -10.56
CA ASP A 13 -2.94 12.09 -9.58
C ASP A 13 -2.43 11.57 -8.23
N ILE A 14 -1.75 12.45 -7.51
CA ILE A 14 -1.38 12.27 -6.09
C ILE A 14 -2.23 13.22 -5.23
N PRO A 15 -2.47 12.89 -3.94
CA PRO A 15 -3.27 13.75 -3.09
C PRO A 15 -2.62 15.12 -2.89
N LYS A 16 -3.46 16.13 -2.59
CA LYS A 16 -2.96 17.46 -2.23
C LYS A 16 -2.08 17.37 -1.00
N ASN A 17 -1.10 18.27 -0.90
CA ASN A 17 -0.19 18.35 0.24
C ASN A 17 0.66 17.07 0.46
N HIS A 18 0.88 16.31 -0.62
CA HIS A 18 1.78 15.16 -0.62
C HIS A 18 2.90 15.39 -1.62
N PHE A 19 4.07 14.83 -1.30
CA PHE A 19 5.15 14.61 -2.25
C PHE A 19 5.45 13.12 -2.36
N VAL A 20 6.00 12.71 -3.50
CA VAL A 20 6.54 11.36 -3.73
C VAL A 20 8.06 11.47 -3.67
N PHE A 21 8.75 10.51 -3.05
CA PHE A 21 10.20 10.48 -3.12
C PHE A 21 10.77 9.06 -3.10
N ASP A 22 12.02 8.96 -3.56
CA ASP A 22 12.84 7.77 -3.59
C ASP A 22 14.32 8.17 -3.46
N ILE A 23 15.14 7.30 -2.86
CA ILE A 23 16.57 7.57 -2.62
C ILE A 23 17.49 6.54 -3.28
N GLU A 24 18.61 7.00 -3.81
CA GLU A 24 19.76 6.15 -4.13
C GLU A 24 20.85 6.34 -3.07
N THR A 25 21.50 5.23 -2.73
CA THR A 25 22.52 5.19 -1.66
C THR A 25 23.75 4.44 -2.13
N THR A 26 24.88 4.63 -1.45
CA THR A 26 26.10 3.84 -1.72
C THR A 26 26.03 2.40 -1.17
N GLY A 27 24.91 2.01 -0.56
CA GLY A 27 24.63 0.69 -0.02
C GLY A 27 23.57 0.73 1.08
N LEU A 28 23.29 -0.43 1.68
CA LEU A 28 22.09 -0.61 2.51
C LEU A 28 22.20 -0.16 3.97
N SER A 29 23.40 0.20 4.45
CA SER A 29 23.61 0.52 5.86
C SER A 29 23.75 2.03 6.07
N PRO A 30 22.77 2.73 6.68
CA PRO A 30 22.88 4.18 6.89
C PRO A 30 24.02 4.61 7.82
N LYS A 31 24.60 3.65 8.56
CA LYS A 31 25.79 3.88 9.39
C LYS A 31 27.06 4.08 8.56
N TYR A 32 27.19 3.36 7.44
CA TYR A 32 28.42 3.29 6.64
C TYR A 32 28.24 3.84 5.22
N CYS A 33 27.01 3.87 4.73
CA CYS A 33 26.65 4.31 3.39
C CYS A 33 26.03 5.71 3.43
N LYS A 34 26.06 6.37 2.28
CA LYS A 34 25.65 7.75 2.06
C LYS A 34 24.46 7.81 1.10
N VAL A 35 23.66 8.85 1.21
CA VAL A 35 22.66 9.21 0.19
C VAL A 35 23.36 9.96 -0.94
N ILE A 36 23.14 9.54 -2.18
CA ILE A 36 23.79 10.10 -3.36
C ILE A 36 22.80 10.74 -4.33
N LEU A 37 21.53 10.33 -4.26
CA LEU A 37 20.44 10.90 -5.02
C LEU A 37 19.19 10.86 -4.17
N ILE A 38 18.49 11.98 -4.08
CA ILE A 38 17.09 11.99 -3.69
C ILE A 38 16.34 12.60 -4.85
N GLY A 39 15.30 11.93 -5.32
CA GLY A 39 14.37 12.59 -6.20
C GLY A 39 13.02 12.75 -5.53
N VAL A 40 12.32 13.81 -5.93
CA VAL A 40 11.05 14.24 -5.36
C VAL A 40 10.10 14.60 -6.48
N LEU A 41 8.83 14.26 -6.31
CA LEU A 41 7.74 14.69 -7.18
C LEU A 41 6.62 15.32 -6.38
N TYR A 42 6.15 16.48 -6.83
CA TYR A 42 4.99 17.17 -6.26
C TYR A 42 4.25 17.97 -7.31
N ASN A 43 3.00 18.35 -7.00
CA ASN A 43 2.19 19.19 -7.87
C ASN A 43 2.26 20.65 -7.44
N LEU A 44 2.60 21.55 -8.37
CA LEU A 44 2.66 22.99 -8.14
C LEU A 44 2.08 23.73 -9.35
N ASN A 45 1.17 24.68 -9.13
CA ASN A 45 0.57 25.53 -10.18
C ASN A 45 0.02 24.72 -11.38
N ASN A 46 -0.74 23.65 -11.12
CA ASN A 46 -1.30 22.73 -12.12
C ASN A 46 -0.26 21.99 -12.98
N LYS A 47 0.99 21.89 -12.52
CA LYS A 47 2.04 21.10 -13.17
C LYS A 47 2.63 20.11 -12.19
N THR A 48 3.11 18.98 -12.71
CA THR A 48 3.92 18.05 -11.92
C THR A 48 5.38 18.48 -12.01
N ILE A 49 6.01 18.68 -10.86
CA ILE A 49 7.43 19.00 -10.74
C ILE A 49 8.15 17.76 -10.27
N ILE A 50 9.26 17.40 -10.95
CA ILE A 50 10.19 16.37 -10.50
C ILE A 50 11.54 17.03 -10.31
N LYS A 51 12.10 16.92 -9.11
CA LYS A 51 13.44 17.39 -8.79
C LYS A 51 14.31 16.22 -8.38
N GLN A 52 15.57 16.25 -8.81
CA GLN A 52 16.57 15.24 -8.48
C GLN A 52 17.80 15.96 -7.92
N TYR A 53 18.12 15.67 -6.67
CA TYR A 53 19.26 16.19 -5.93
C TYR A 53 20.39 15.16 -6.01
N PHE A 54 21.35 15.38 -6.91
CA PHE A 54 22.43 14.43 -7.17
C PHE A 54 23.74 14.92 -6.57
N ALA A 55 24.35 14.11 -5.72
CA ALA A 55 25.68 14.35 -5.17
C ALA A 55 26.74 13.86 -6.17
N GLU A 56 27.66 14.73 -6.60
CA GLU A 56 28.74 14.34 -7.50
C GLU A 56 29.95 13.71 -6.76
N SER A 57 29.94 13.80 -5.43
CA SER A 57 30.80 13.09 -4.49
C SER A 57 30.06 12.85 -3.18
N GLU A 58 30.51 11.88 -2.38
CA GLU A 58 29.90 11.57 -1.07
C GLU A 58 30.02 12.71 -0.05
N GLU A 59 30.93 13.67 -0.25
CA GLU A 59 31.10 14.84 0.61
C GLU A 59 29.92 15.80 0.53
N GLU A 60 29.16 15.73 -0.57
CA GLU A 60 28.03 16.62 -0.84
C GLU A 60 26.70 16.15 -0.23
N GLU A 61 26.70 15.01 0.49
CA GLU A 61 25.49 14.46 1.12
C GLU A 61 24.78 15.50 2.00
N LYS A 62 25.53 16.26 2.81
CA LYS A 62 24.92 17.25 3.72
C LYS A 62 24.15 18.33 2.96
N ASP A 63 24.73 18.85 1.88
CA ASP A 63 24.08 19.87 1.04
C ASP A 63 22.85 19.30 0.32
N LEU A 64 22.95 18.04 -0.13
CA LEU A 64 21.85 17.31 -0.75
C LEU A 64 20.67 17.17 0.23
N LEU A 65 20.92 16.75 1.47
CA LEU A 65 19.90 16.58 2.51
C LEU A 65 19.22 17.91 2.86
N LEU A 66 19.99 18.99 3.02
CA LEU A 66 19.45 20.31 3.34
C LEU A 66 18.56 20.86 2.20
N LYS A 67 18.97 20.71 0.94
CA LYS A 67 18.13 21.13 -0.19
C LYS A 67 16.85 20.32 -0.31
N PHE A 68 16.92 19.01 -0.07
CA PHE A 68 15.75 18.17 -0.03
C PHE A 68 14.76 18.66 1.04
N ILE A 69 15.21 18.92 2.27
CA ILE A 69 14.36 19.43 3.37
C ILE A 69 13.66 20.73 2.97
N ASN A 70 14.40 21.72 2.47
CA ASN A 70 13.82 23.02 2.06
C ASN A 70 12.71 22.89 1.02
N ASP A 71 12.75 21.85 0.19
CA ASP A 71 11.75 21.63 -0.85
C ASP A 71 10.53 20.86 -0.33
N ILE A 72 10.69 20.04 0.71
CA ILE A 72 9.60 19.24 1.28
C ILE A 72 8.94 19.88 2.50
N GLU A 73 9.52 20.91 3.11
CA GLU A 73 9.04 21.53 4.36
C GLU A 73 7.59 22.05 4.30
N THR A 74 7.06 22.27 3.09
CA THR A 74 5.70 22.77 2.87
C THR A 74 4.65 21.67 2.74
N PHE A 75 5.05 20.39 2.80
CA PHE A 75 4.16 19.25 2.67
C PHE A 75 4.03 18.50 3.99
N ASP A 76 2.81 18.10 4.33
CA ASP A 76 2.54 17.35 5.57
C ASP A 76 2.70 15.83 5.38
N HIS A 77 2.59 15.33 4.15
CA HIS A 77 2.52 13.90 3.86
C HIS A 77 3.42 13.47 2.70
N HIS A 78 3.72 12.18 2.65
CA HIS A 78 4.57 11.62 1.60
C HIS A 78 4.12 10.25 1.11
N ILE A 79 4.59 9.90 -0.08
CA ILE A 79 4.32 8.64 -0.75
C ILE A 79 5.65 8.01 -1.10
N THR A 80 5.85 6.77 -0.70
CA THR A 80 7.08 6.01 -0.97
C THR A 80 6.76 4.59 -1.45
N PHE A 81 7.79 3.89 -1.93
CA PHE A 81 7.72 2.47 -2.16
C PHE A 81 8.65 1.74 -1.18
N ASN A 82 8.08 1.08 -0.16
CA ASN A 82 8.85 0.48 0.93
C ASN A 82 9.66 1.48 1.79
N GLY A 83 9.31 2.77 1.75
CA GLY A 83 10.07 3.83 2.44
C GLY A 83 10.02 3.74 3.94
N VAL A 84 8.93 3.23 4.53
CA VAL A 84 8.84 3.04 5.98
C VAL A 84 9.89 2.05 6.50
N SER A 85 10.24 1.07 5.67
CA SER A 85 11.22 0.03 6.01
C SER A 85 12.65 0.42 5.64
N PHE A 86 12.84 1.28 4.64
CA PHE A 86 14.16 1.61 4.11
C PHE A 86 14.44 3.12 4.07
N ASP A 87 13.82 3.86 3.15
CA ASP A 87 14.15 5.25 2.82
C ASP A 87 14.08 6.19 4.03
N ILE A 88 12.96 6.16 4.76
CA ILE A 88 12.71 7.01 5.92
C ILE A 88 13.70 6.72 7.06
N PRO A 89 13.87 5.47 7.53
CA PRO A 89 14.93 5.13 8.50
C PRO A 89 16.34 5.55 8.03
N PHE A 90 16.63 5.37 6.74
CA PHE A 90 17.94 5.70 6.19
C PHE A 90 18.18 7.21 6.27
N LEU A 91 17.26 8.02 5.75
CA LEU A 91 17.32 9.48 5.78
C LEU A 91 17.41 10.00 7.21
N ASN A 92 16.56 9.55 8.13
CA ASN A 92 16.58 10.00 9.53
C ASN A 92 17.93 9.69 10.21
N SER A 93 18.53 8.54 9.92
CA SER A 93 19.88 8.23 10.40
C SER A 93 20.95 9.13 9.78
N ARG A 94 20.80 9.52 8.51
CA ARG A 94 21.76 10.41 7.82
C ARG A 94 21.60 11.88 8.23
N PHE A 95 20.38 12.36 8.50
CA PHE A 95 20.14 13.68 9.09
C PHE A 95 20.86 13.80 10.44
N ASN A 96 20.64 12.84 11.33
CA ASN A 96 21.30 12.80 12.64
C ASN A 96 22.83 12.72 12.51
N SER A 97 23.34 11.90 11.58
CA SER A 97 24.80 11.77 11.35
C SER A 97 25.45 13.02 10.75
N ASN A 98 24.66 13.96 10.23
CA ASN A 98 25.12 15.23 9.67
C ASN A 98 24.78 16.43 10.57
N ASP A 99 24.35 16.19 11.82
CA ASP A 99 23.89 17.20 12.79
C ASP A 99 22.76 18.09 12.23
N ILE A 100 21.81 17.48 11.51
CA ILE A 100 20.62 18.15 10.98
C ILE A 100 19.45 17.83 11.90
N ASP A 101 18.86 18.86 12.51
CA ASP A 101 17.67 18.75 13.38
C ASP A 101 16.39 18.63 12.53
N PHE A 102 16.20 17.46 11.92
CA PHE A 102 15.06 17.13 11.08
C PHE A 102 14.79 15.62 11.09
N SER A 103 13.52 15.24 10.98
CA SER A 103 13.12 13.84 10.78
C SER A 103 11.85 13.75 9.94
N ILE A 104 11.80 12.75 9.07
CA ILE A 104 10.58 12.36 8.35
C ILE A 104 9.80 11.39 9.23
N ASP A 105 8.52 11.68 9.49
CA ASP A 105 7.66 10.81 10.28
C ASP A 105 7.09 9.67 9.42
N LYS A 106 7.23 8.43 9.90
CA LYS A 106 6.67 7.25 9.23
C LYS A 106 5.14 7.22 9.24
N CYS A 107 4.51 7.95 10.16
CA CYS A 107 3.04 8.00 10.28
C CYS A 107 2.39 8.79 9.14
N ASP A 108 3.13 9.68 8.48
CA ASP A 108 2.66 10.52 7.38
C ASP A 108 2.86 9.87 6.00
N ASP A 109 3.40 8.65 5.96
CA ASP A 109 3.73 7.93 4.73
C ASP A 109 2.56 7.09 4.20
N ILE A 110 2.31 7.22 2.90
CA ILE A 110 1.57 6.26 2.09
C ILE A 110 2.57 5.31 1.42
N ASP A 111 2.88 4.19 2.10
CA ASP A 111 3.76 3.15 1.56
C ASP A 111 3.00 2.25 0.57
N ILE A 112 3.26 2.41 -0.73
CA ILE A 112 2.60 1.64 -1.78
C ILE A 112 2.82 0.13 -1.61
N LEU A 113 4.01 -0.29 -1.15
CA LEU A 113 4.26 -1.72 -0.93
C LEU A 113 3.34 -2.27 0.15
N ARG A 114 3.10 -1.53 1.23
CA ARG A 114 2.20 -1.95 2.32
C ARG A 114 0.75 -2.00 1.88
N ILE A 115 0.34 -1.11 0.98
CA ILE A 115 -1.00 -1.11 0.38
C ILE A 115 -1.19 -2.35 -0.50
N VAL A 116 -0.23 -2.67 -1.37
CA VAL A 116 -0.38 -3.73 -2.37
C VAL A 116 -0.16 -5.13 -1.79
N LYS A 117 0.78 -5.29 -0.85
CA LYS A 117 1.22 -6.60 -0.34
C LYS A 117 0.08 -7.50 0.18
N PRO A 118 -0.93 -7.01 0.94
CA PRO A 118 -2.07 -7.81 1.36
C PRO A 118 -2.92 -8.36 0.20
N PHE A 119 -2.89 -7.69 -0.96
CA PHE A 119 -3.71 -8.03 -2.13
C PHE A 119 -2.93 -8.76 -3.22
N LYS A 120 -1.68 -9.16 -2.97
CA LYS A 120 -0.81 -9.83 -3.94
C LYS A 120 -1.53 -10.97 -4.68
N GLU A 121 -2.16 -11.88 -3.92
CA GLU A 121 -2.85 -13.05 -4.48
C GLU A 121 -4.10 -12.64 -5.27
N LYS A 122 -4.89 -11.71 -4.73
CA LYS A 122 -6.11 -11.21 -5.40
C LYS A 122 -5.80 -10.50 -6.72
N LEU A 123 -4.69 -9.76 -6.76
CA LEU A 123 -4.17 -9.11 -7.96
C LEU A 123 -3.37 -10.05 -8.88
N SER A 124 -3.19 -11.32 -8.49
CA SER A 124 -2.41 -12.32 -9.24
C SER A 124 -0.97 -11.88 -9.56
N LEU A 125 -0.35 -11.13 -8.64
CA LEU A 125 1.03 -10.64 -8.80
C LEU A 125 2.04 -11.74 -8.45
N SER A 126 3.08 -11.91 -9.27
CA SER A 126 4.17 -12.88 -9.02
C SER A 126 4.99 -12.52 -7.77
N ASP A 127 5.32 -11.23 -7.63
CA ASP A 127 5.91 -10.61 -6.45
C ASP A 127 5.38 -9.17 -6.30
N CYS A 128 5.74 -8.50 -5.21
CA CYS A 128 5.34 -7.11 -4.96
C CYS A 128 6.51 -6.15 -5.19
N LYS A 129 7.39 -6.40 -6.17
CA LYS A 129 8.41 -5.41 -6.54
C LYS A 129 7.77 -4.28 -7.34
N LEU A 130 8.36 -3.08 -7.28
CA LEU A 130 7.89 -1.90 -7.99
C LEU A 130 7.68 -2.20 -9.49
N LYS A 131 8.71 -2.74 -10.16
CA LYS A 131 8.66 -3.12 -11.58
C LYS A 131 7.55 -4.14 -11.93
N THR A 132 7.20 -5.04 -10.99
CA THR A 132 6.10 -5.99 -11.19
C THR A 132 4.74 -5.30 -11.14
N ILE A 133 4.57 -4.36 -10.20
CA ILE A 133 3.36 -3.56 -10.03
C ILE A 133 3.17 -2.60 -11.22
N GLU A 134 4.24 -1.93 -11.64
CA GLU A 134 4.26 -1.07 -12.83
C GLU A 134 3.81 -1.84 -14.07
N LYS A 135 4.39 -3.02 -14.31
CA LYS A 135 4.00 -3.88 -15.43
C LYS A 135 2.54 -4.31 -15.35
N TYR A 136 2.04 -4.64 -14.16
CA TYR A 136 0.63 -4.96 -13.94
C TYR A 136 -0.28 -3.78 -14.33
N MET A 137 0.16 -2.55 -14.06
CA MET A 137 -0.53 -1.31 -14.46
C MET A 137 -0.26 -0.87 -15.92
N GLY A 138 0.40 -1.71 -16.72
CA GLY A 138 0.69 -1.44 -18.12
C GLY A 138 1.81 -0.42 -18.37
N ILE A 139 2.61 -0.11 -17.34
CA ILE A 139 3.75 0.80 -17.46
C ILE A 139 4.93 0.07 -18.13
N GLN A 140 5.61 0.79 -19.02
CA GLN A 140 6.84 0.36 -19.68
C GLN A 140 7.95 1.35 -19.34
N ARG A 141 9.11 0.83 -18.95
CA ARG A 141 10.28 1.59 -18.52
C ARG A 141 11.33 1.65 -19.61
N GLU A 142 12.05 2.76 -19.67
CA GLU A 142 13.32 2.85 -20.38
C GLU A 142 14.50 2.43 -19.48
N ASP A 143 14.37 2.59 -18.17
CA ASP A 143 15.35 2.15 -17.19
C ASP A 143 15.59 0.63 -17.27
N THR A 144 16.87 0.27 -17.34
CA THR A 144 17.34 -1.10 -17.44
C THR A 144 18.15 -1.55 -16.23
N ILE A 145 18.44 -0.66 -15.28
CA ILE A 145 19.31 -0.98 -14.15
C ILE A 145 18.51 -1.35 -12.90
N SER A 146 19.17 -2.03 -11.99
CA SER A 146 18.70 -2.29 -10.63
C SER A 146 19.38 -1.35 -9.63
N GLY A 147 18.83 -1.18 -8.43
CA GLY A 147 19.47 -0.38 -7.38
C GLY A 147 20.89 -0.85 -7.04
N LYS A 148 21.19 -2.16 -7.14
CA LYS A 148 22.57 -2.67 -6.98
C LYS A 148 23.50 -2.17 -8.08
N GLU A 149 23.03 -2.13 -9.32
CA GLU A 149 23.79 -1.60 -10.45
C GLU A 149 23.93 -0.08 -10.35
N SER A 150 22.90 0.64 -9.89
CA SER A 150 22.95 2.08 -9.59
C SER A 150 24.14 2.42 -8.66
N VAL A 151 24.32 1.66 -7.57
CA VAL A 151 25.46 1.81 -6.65
C VAL A 151 26.81 1.63 -7.37
N GLU A 152 26.93 0.62 -8.22
CA GLU A 152 28.18 0.34 -8.93
C GLU A 152 28.49 1.40 -10.00
N LEU A 153 27.46 1.87 -10.71
CA LEU A 153 27.59 2.96 -11.66
C LEU A 153 28.02 4.25 -10.97
N TYR A 154 27.50 4.53 -9.76
CA TYR A 154 27.91 5.70 -9.00
C TYR A 154 29.38 5.66 -8.61
N LYS A 155 29.87 4.51 -8.11
CA LYS A 155 31.29 4.33 -7.79
C LYS A 155 32.19 4.59 -9.00
N ASN A 156 31.80 4.07 -10.16
CA ASN A 156 32.53 4.30 -11.41
C ASN A 156 32.46 5.77 -11.84
N PHE A 157 31.29 6.41 -11.71
CA PHE A 157 31.10 7.83 -12.01
C PHE A 157 31.99 8.73 -11.15
N VAL A 158 32.13 8.47 -9.85
CA VAL A 158 32.96 9.29 -8.96
C VAL A 158 34.44 9.30 -9.42
N ILE A 159 34.91 8.18 -9.99
CA ILE A 159 36.28 8.03 -10.48
C ILE A 159 36.44 8.61 -11.90
N SER A 160 35.56 8.23 -12.83
CA SER A 160 35.72 8.54 -14.25
C SER A 160 35.15 9.89 -14.65
N LYS A 161 34.17 10.39 -13.88
CA LYS A 161 33.30 11.52 -14.23
C LYS A 161 32.57 11.35 -15.57
N ASP A 162 32.33 10.10 -15.96
CA ASP A 162 31.61 9.75 -17.18
C ASP A 162 30.12 10.11 -17.05
N ILE A 163 29.69 11.08 -17.86
CA ILE A 163 28.33 11.62 -17.88
C ILE A 163 27.30 10.52 -18.21
N SER A 164 27.65 9.53 -19.02
CA SER A 164 26.72 8.45 -19.40
C SER A 164 26.33 7.57 -18.21
N LEU A 165 27.20 7.44 -17.20
CA LEU A 165 26.89 6.73 -15.96
C LEU A 165 25.92 7.54 -15.11
N LYS A 166 26.15 8.85 -15.00
CA LYS A 166 25.26 9.79 -14.31
C LYS A 166 23.86 9.78 -14.94
N GLU A 167 23.78 9.85 -16.26
CA GLU A 167 22.50 9.82 -16.98
C GLU A 167 21.68 8.56 -16.71
N LYS A 168 22.33 7.38 -16.60
CA LYS A 168 21.65 6.13 -16.24
C LYS A 168 21.12 6.13 -14.81
N ILE A 169 21.89 6.65 -13.85
CA ILE A 169 21.47 6.75 -12.44
C ILE A 169 20.30 7.73 -12.32
N LEU A 170 20.39 8.89 -12.97
CA LEU A 170 19.32 9.88 -13.00
C LEU A 170 18.06 9.34 -13.68
N LEU A 171 18.18 8.58 -14.77
CA LEU A 171 17.04 7.95 -15.44
C LEU A 171 16.35 6.92 -14.54
N HIS A 172 17.11 6.07 -13.85
CA HIS A 172 16.58 5.07 -12.93
C HIS A 172 15.68 5.70 -11.86
N ASN A 173 16.24 6.62 -11.08
CA ASN A 173 15.52 7.31 -10.02
C ASN A 173 14.37 8.19 -10.56
N TYR A 174 14.56 8.85 -11.71
CA TYR A 174 13.49 9.64 -12.34
C TYR A 174 12.26 8.77 -12.64
N GLU A 175 12.49 7.60 -13.24
CA GLU A 175 11.40 6.67 -13.57
C GLU A 175 10.78 6.06 -12.31
N ASP A 176 11.58 5.70 -11.29
CA ASP A 176 11.04 5.19 -10.02
C ASP A 176 10.07 6.19 -9.41
N ILE A 177 10.41 7.48 -9.38
CA ILE A 177 9.54 8.51 -8.80
C ILE A 177 8.34 8.82 -9.69
N TYR A 178 8.57 9.00 -10.98
CA TYR A 178 7.51 9.34 -11.93
C TYR A 178 6.44 8.24 -11.98
N TYR A 179 6.87 6.99 -12.05
CA TYR A 179 5.95 5.86 -12.06
C TYR A 179 5.41 5.54 -10.68
N LEU A 180 6.14 5.76 -9.58
CA LEU A 180 5.59 5.68 -8.23
C LEU A 180 4.37 6.59 -8.05
N GLY A 181 4.48 7.85 -8.50
CA GLY A 181 3.35 8.78 -8.50
C GLY A 181 2.15 8.27 -9.32
N LYS A 182 2.39 7.61 -10.46
CA LYS A 182 1.32 7.03 -11.29
C LYS A 182 0.69 5.78 -10.68
N ILE A 183 1.49 4.90 -10.07
CA ILE A 183 0.98 3.66 -9.50
C ILE A 183 0.27 3.88 -8.16
N TYR A 184 0.33 5.07 -7.57
CA TYR A 184 -0.52 5.44 -6.44
C TYR A 184 -1.99 5.05 -6.66
N ASN A 185 -2.48 5.15 -7.90
CA ASN A 185 -3.82 4.77 -8.31
C ASN A 185 -4.12 3.26 -8.28
N ILE A 186 -3.14 2.40 -7.98
CA ILE A 186 -3.40 0.98 -7.71
C ILE A 186 -4.38 0.77 -6.56
N LYS A 187 -4.47 1.72 -5.62
CA LYS A 187 -5.48 1.70 -4.56
C LYS A 187 -6.91 1.63 -5.13
N ASN A 188 -7.17 2.27 -6.27
CA ASN A 188 -8.49 2.27 -6.91
C ASN A 188 -8.77 0.90 -7.53
N ILE A 189 -7.76 0.27 -8.15
CA ILE A 189 -7.88 -1.09 -8.71
C ILE A 189 -8.10 -2.10 -7.58
N ILE A 190 -7.38 -1.96 -6.47
CA ILE A 190 -7.58 -2.78 -5.27
C ILE A 190 -9.02 -2.58 -4.79
N ASP A 191 -9.46 -1.34 -4.64
CA ASP A 191 -10.81 -0.99 -4.21
C ASP A 191 -11.90 -1.59 -5.10
N GLU A 192 -11.73 -1.55 -6.42
CA GLU A 192 -12.64 -2.15 -7.39
C GLU A 192 -12.60 -3.68 -7.37
N SER A 193 -11.45 -4.27 -7.04
CA SER A 193 -11.31 -5.72 -6.91
C SER A 193 -11.99 -6.26 -5.64
N LEU A 194 -12.28 -5.41 -4.64
CA LEU A 194 -12.87 -5.83 -3.37
C LEU A 194 -14.36 -6.18 -3.54
N ASP A 195 -14.76 -7.32 -2.97
CA ASP A 195 -16.14 -7.81 -3.01
C ASP A 195 -17.01 -7.11 -1.97
N TYR A 196 -17.18 -5.81 -2.13
CA TYR A 196 -18.10 -5.04 -1.29
C TYR A 196 -19.54 -5.52 -1.46
N ILE A 197 -20.27 -5.53 -0.34
CA ILE A 197 -21.71 -5.75 -0.30
C ILE A 197 -22.37 -4.42 -0.01
N ASP A 198 -23.27 -3.99 -0.90
CA ASP A 198 -24.12 -2.83 -0.66
C ASP A 198 -25.22 -3.21 0.34
N ILE A 199 -25.41 -2.38 1.36
CA ILE A 199 -26.43 -2.55 2.40
C ILE A 199 -27.17 -1.25 2.65
N ASN A 200 -28.44 -1.33 3.04
CA ASN A 200 -29.24 -0.20 3.47
C ASN A 200 -29.61 -0.34 4.95
N ILE A 201 -29.16 0.61 5.76
CA ILE A 201 -29.54 0.67 7.17
C ILE A 201 -30.20 2.01 7.40
N ASN A 202 -31.47 2.02 7.79
CA ASN A 202 -32.23 3.23 8.10
C ASN A 202 -32.22 4.28 6.97
N ASN A 203 -32.44 3.86 5.71
CA ASN A 203 -32.38 4.69 4.50
C ASN A 203 -31.00 5.26 4.17
N LEU A 204 -29.94 4.81 4.83
CA LEU A 204 -28.56 5.15 4.53
C LEU A 204 -27.87 3.97 3.84
N ASN A 205 -27.19 4.26 2.73
CA ASN A 205 -26.46 3.25 1.96
C ASN A 205 -25.03 3.14 2.46
N TYR A 206 -24.60 1.91 2.75
CA TYR A 206 -23.24 1.58 3.13
C TYR A 206 -22.68 0.51 2.19
N LYS A 207 -21.35 0.53 2.05
CA LYS A 207 -20.58 -0.59 1.47
C LYS A 207 -19.83 -1.27 2.60
N VAL A 208 -19.95 -2.58 2.69
CA VAL A 208 -19.27 -3.38 3.71
C VAL A 208 -18.44 -4.48 3.06
N LEU A 209 -17.25 -4.72 3.58
CA LEU A 209 -16.32 -5.75 3.10
C LEU A 209 -16.07 -6.75 4.21
N LEU A 210 -16.17 -8.05 3.92
CA LEU A 210 -15.79 -9.10 4.86
C LEU A 210 -14.29 -8.99 5.17
N SER A 211 -13.96 -8.53 6.37
CA SER A 211 -12.58 -8.31 6.80
C SER A 211 -12.00 -9.51 7.55
N LYS A 212 -12.86 -10.23 8.28
CA LYS A 212 -12.44 -11.36 9.11
C LYS A 212 -13.57 -12.34 9.33
N TYR A 213 -13.23 -13.62 9.38
CA TYR A 213 -14.14 -14.67 9.84
C TYR A 213 -13.41 -15.67 10.75
N LYS A 214 -14.14 -16.26 11.70
CA LYS A 214 -13.65 -17.35 12.56
C LYS A 214 -14.80 -18.18 13.10
N ILE A 215 -14.55 -19.42 13.48
CA ILE A 215 -15.50 -20.22 14.27
C ILE A 215 -15.01 -20.29 15.71
N THR A 216 -15.88 -19.96 16.67
CA THR A 216 -15.64 -20.20 18.10
C THR A 216 -16.76 -21.07 18.63
N LYS A 217 -16.40 -22.25 19.19
CA LYS A 217 -17.36 -23.33 19.49
C LYS A 217 -18.15 -23.72 18.23
N SER A 218 -19.43 -23.36 18.15
CA SER A 218 -20.31 -23.62 17.01
C SER A 218 -20.89 -22.32 16.45
N VAL A 219 -20.24 -21.17 16.66
CA VAL A 219 -20.67 -19.88 16.13
C VAL A 219 -19.65 -19.41 15.10
N LEU A 220 -20.11 -19.11 13.89
CA LEU A 220 -19.33 -18.39 12.89
C LEU A 220 -19.44 -16.89 13.17
N HIS A 221 -18.31 -16.28 13.48
CA HIS A 221 -18.18 -14.84 13.64
C HIS A 221 -17.70 -14.28 12.30
N LEU A 222 -18.49 -13.39 11.71
CA LEU A 222 -18.14 -12.63 10.52
C LEU A 222 -18.05 -11.16 10.92
N ASN A 223 -16.99 -10.49 10.46
CA ASN A 223 -16.77 -9.07 10.68
C ASN A 223 -16.65 -8.41 9.32
N PHE A 224 -17.51 -7.44 9.07
CA PHE A 224 -17.44 -6.60 7.89
C PHE A 224 -17.07 -5.19 8.29
N ILE A 225 -16.24 -4.54 7.50
CA ILE A 225 -15.82 -3.15 7.71
C ILE A 225 -16.48 -2.26 6.67
N SER A 226 -17.02 -1.13 7.12
CA SER A 226 -17.45 -0.02 6.28
C SER A 226 -16.42 1.11 6.28
N ARG A 227 -16.40 1.91 5.21
CA ARG A 227 -15.59 3.14 5.13
C ARG A 227 -16.18 4.29 5.94
N LYS A 228 -17.47 4.19 6.27
CA LYS A 228 -18.21 5.19 7.05
C LYS A 228 -18.65 4.52 8.34
N GLU A 229 -18.68 5.30 9.42
CA GLU A 229 -19.33 4.87 10.65
C GLU A 229 -20.83 4.72 10.40
N PHE A 230 -21.43 3.72 11.04
CA PHE A 230 -22.87 3.52 11.04
C PHE A 230 -23.50 4.59 11.93
N GLU A 231 -24.31 5.48 11.35
CA GLU A 231 -24.88 6.63 12.07
C GLU A 231 -25.83 6.21 13.21
N LEU A 232 -26.43 5.03 13.10
CA LEU A 232 -27.37 4.49 14.08
C LEU A 232 -27.06 3.03 14.39
N PRO A 233 -27.12 2.61 15.67
CA PRO A 233 -26.86 1.23 16.06
C PRO A 233 -27.97 0.33 15.54
N LEU A 234 -27.59 -0.76 14.88
CA LEU A 234 -28.46 -1.82 14.44
C LEU A 234 -28.21 -3.07 15.29
N ASN A 235 -29.28 -3.72 15.75
CA ASN A 235 -29.21 -5.02 16.42
C ASN A 235 -30.40 -5.88 15.97
N ILE A 236 -30.11 -6.98 15.27
CA ILE A 236 -31.09 -7.94 14.77
C ILE A 236 -30.80 -9.28 15.42
N PHE A 237 -31.80 -9.84 16.11
CA PHE A 237 -31.73 -11.17 16.69
C PHE A 237 -32.69 -12.12 15.97
N ARG A 238 -32.18 -13.27 15.57
CA ARG A 238 -32.91 -14.39 14.98
C ARG A 238 -32.47 -15.69 15.66
N ASP A 239 -33.27 -16.74 15.51
CA ASP A 239 -32.99 -18.03 16.16
C ASP A 239 -31.61 -18.61 15.81
N THR A 240 -31.16 -18.37 14.58
CA THR A 240 -29.93 -18.97 14.05
C THR A 240 -28.82 -17.97 13.75
N TYR A 241 -29.08 -16.67 13.85
CA TYR A 241 -28.04 -15.65 13.66
C TYR A 241 -28.38 -14.33 14.37
N THR A 242 -27.35 -13.52 14.58
CA THR A 242 -27.45 -12.15 15.09
C THR A 242 -26.65 -11.23 14.18
N ILE A 243 -27.18 -10.04 13.91
CA ILE A 243 -26.48 -8.98 13.18
C ILE A 243 -26.42 -7.76 14.08
N SER A 244 -25.25 -7.16 14.23
CA SER A 244 -25.10 -5.90 14.97
C SER A 244 -24.08 -4.96 14.33
N THR A 245 -24.25 -3.66 14.55
CA THR A 245 -23.25 -2.65 14.14
C THR A 245 -22.61 -1.98 15.34
N GLU A 246 -21.32 -1.72 15.24
CA GLU A 246 -20.53 -0.97 16.22
C GLU A 246 -19.50 -0.13 15.44
N GLU A 247 -19.51 1.19 15.63
CA GLU A 247 -18.67 2.14 14.88
C GLU A 247 -18.78 1.92 13.35
N ASN A 248 -17.73 1.44 12.70
CA ASN A 248 -17.69 1.11 11.28
C ASN A 248 -17.72 -0.41 11.00
N ILE A 249 -18.03 -1.23 12.01
CA ILE A 249 -18.02 -2.69 11.93
C ILE A 249 -19.46 -3.23 11.94
N LEU A 250 -19.78 -4.07 10.95
CA LEU A 250 -20.97 -4.90 10.93
C LEU A 250 -20.57 -6.33 11.34
N ASN A 251 -21.11 -6.79 12.46
CA ASN A 251 -20.89 -8.13 12.98
C ASN A 251 -22.06 -9.04 12.60
N ILE A 252 -21.75 -10.25 12.13
CA ILE A 252 -22.75 -11.32 11.95
C ILE A 252 -22.28 -12.55 12.72
N PHE A 253 -23.11 -13.03 13.64
CA PHE A 253 -22.88 -14.25 14.40
C PHE A 253 -23.87 -15.32 13.96
N ILE A 254 -23.39 -16.44 13.44
CA ILE A 254 -24.25 -17.49 12.88
C ILE A 254 -24.06 -18.78 13.68
N ASN A 255 -25.15 -19.29 14.23
CA ASN A 255 -25.17 -20.59 14.91
C ASN A 255 -25.05 -21.70 13.85
N LEU A 256 -23.98 -22.48 13.95
CA LEU A 256 -23.69 -23.62 13.09
C LEU A 256 -24.03 -24.93 13.79
N ASN A 257 -24.41 -25.91 12.97
CA ASN A 257 -24.46 -27.30 13.39
C ASN A 257 -23.08 -27.94 13.17
N LYS A 258 -22.78 -28.97 13.96
CA LYS A 258 -21.57 -29.78 13.83
C LYS A 258 -21.97 -31.22 13.51
N GLY A 259 -21.32 -31.82 12.52
CA GLY A 259 -21.54 -33.21 12.11
C GLY A 259 -20.26 -33.89 11.63
N ILE A 260 -20.40 -35.15 11.21
CA ILE A 260 -19.33 -35.97 10.63
C ILE A 260 -19.85 -36.52 9.29
N ASP A 261 -19.06 -36.47 8.22
CA ASP A 261 -19.42 -37.09 6.93
C ASP A 261 -19.06 -38.58 6.84
N SER A 262 -19.39 -39.20 5.72
CA SER A 262 -19.08 -40.60 5.42
C SER A 262 -17.58 -40.91 5.42
N ASN A 263 -16.72 -39.90 5.28
CA ASN A 263 -15.26 -40.04 5.24
C ASN A 263 -14.62 -39.74 6.61
N GLY A 264 -15.43 -39.47 7.65
CA GLY A 264 -14.95 -39.16 9.00
C GLY A 264 -14.53 -37.70 9.21
N ASN A 265 -14.76 -36.80 8.25
CA ASN A 265 -14.42 -35.39 8.40
C ASN A 265 -15.40 -34.69 9.34
N THR A 266 -14.89 -33.84 10.22
CA THR A 266 -15.74 -32.94 11.01
C THR A 266 -16.23 -31.79 10.14
N ILE A 267 -17.54 -31.57 10.10
CA ILE A 267 -18.16 -30.50 9.32
C ILE A 267 -18.87 -29.51 10.24
N PHE A 268 -18.58 -28.23 10.07
CA PHE A 268 -19.45 -27.16 10.54
C PHE A 268 -20.32 -26.68 9.39
N PHE A 269 -21.64 -26.62 9.59
CA PHE A 269 -22.58 -26.28 8.54
C PHE A 269 -23.77 -25.46 9.02
N TYR A 270 -24.31 -24.64 8.12
CA TYR A 270 -25.57 -23.93 8.31
C TYR A 270 -26.70 -24.69 7.61
N LYS A 271 -27.90 -24.73 8.20
CA LYS A 271 -29.06 -25.43 7.64
C LYS A 271 -30.09 -24.43 7.16
N LEU A 272 -30.33 -24.39 5.85
CA LEU A 272 -31.26 -23.47 5.19
C LEU A 272 -32.00 -24.21 4.06
N GLY A 273 -32.94 -25.07 4.40
CA GLY A 273 -33.57 -26.01 3.45
C GLY A 273 -32.62 -27.13 2.99
N SER A 274 -31.37 -26.78 2.65
CA SER A 274 -30.24 -27.66 2.39
C SER A 274 -29.11 -27.43 3.42
N ILE A 275 -28.08 -28.28 3.39
CA ILE A 275 -26.87 -28.15 4.20
C ILE A 275 -25.87 -27.28 3.44
N ILE A 276 -25.43 -26.19 4.07
CA ILE A 276 -24.38 -25.30 3.57
C ILE A 276 -23.13 -25.55 4.42
N PRO A 277 -22.15 -26.33 3.94
CA PRO A 277 -20.93 -26.58 4.69
C PRO A 277 -20.08 -25.31 4.74
N ILE A 278 -19.55 -24.98 5.92
CA ILE A 278 -18.74 -23.78 6.16
C ILE A 278 -17.27 -24.15 6.39
N LYS A 279 -17.03 -25.28 7.04
CA LYS A 279 -15.68 -25.74 7.38
C LYS A 279 -15.62 -27.26 7.40
N PHE A 280 -14.63 -27.82 6.72
CA PHE A 280 -14.25 -29.23 6.80
C PHE A 280 -12.95 -29.34 7.60
N ASN A 281 -12.97 -30.04 8.74
CA ASN A 281 -11.84 -30.14 9.66
C ASN A 281 -11.26 -28.75 10.01
N ASN A 282 -10.13 -28.39 9.39
CA ASN A 282 -9.45 -27.11 9.55
C ASN A 282 -9.67 -26.13 8.39
N ASP A 283 -10.22 -26.59 7.27
CA ASP A 283 -10.32 -25.84 6.03
C ASP A 283 -11.68 -25.16 5.89
N PHE A 284 -11.66 -23.83 5.73
CA PHE A 284 -12.87 -23.04 5.49
C PHE A 284 -13.26 -23.06 4.01
N ILE A 285 -14.56 -23.13 3.74
CA ILE A 285 -15.12 -22.99 2.40
C ILE A 285 -15.52 -21.53 2.22
N VAL A 286 -14.58 -20.72 1.75
CA VAL A 286 -14.73 -19.25 1.64
C VAL A 286 -15.92 -18.87 0.75
N ASP A 287 -16.13 -19.59 -0.35
CA ASP A 287 -17.26 -19.34 -1.26
C ASP A 287 -18.61 -19.48 -0.54
N ASN A 288 -18.76 -20.50 0.32
CA ASN A 288 -19.98 -20.70 1.09
C ASN A 288 -20.15 -19.65 2.19
N ILE A 289 -19.05 -19.20 2.80
CA ILE A 289 -19.09 -18.08 3.75
C ILE A 289 -19.57 -16.81 3.04
N ASN A 290 -19.01 -16.49 1.87
CA ASN A 290 -19.38 -15.32 1.08
C ASN A 290 -20.84 -15.40 0.61
N ALA A 291 -21.27 -16.56 0.12
CA ALA A 291 -22.66 -16.78 -0.32
C ALA A 291 -23.65 -16.64 0.85
N LEU A 292 -23.37 -17.27 1.99
CA LEU A 292 -24.21 -17.16 3.18
C LEU A 292 -24.26 -15.73 3.73
N SER A 293 -23.13 -15.04 3.71
CA SER A 293 -23.04 -13.62 4.09
C SER A 293 -23.95 -12.75 3.24
N LYS A 294 -23.83 -12.85 1.91
CA LYS A 294 -24.67 -12.10 0.95
C LYS A 294 -26.16 -12.40 1.16
N PHE A 295 -26.51 -13.66 1.39
CA PHE A 295 -27.89 -14.08 1.66
C PHE A 295 -28.45 -13.48 2.95
N LEU A 296 -27.72 -13.55 4.06
CA LEU A 296 -28.21 -13.03 5.34
C LEU A 296 -28.30 -11.51 5.33
N ILE A 297 -27.34 -10.84 4.69
CA ILE A 297 -27.36 -9.40 4.51
C ILE A 297 -28.56 -8.98 3.66
N SER A 298 -28.75 -9.54 2.47
CA SER A 298 -29.87 -9.13 1.59
C SER A 298 -31.26 -9.44 2.14
N LYS A 299 -31.35 -10.37 3.10
CA LYS A 299 -32.59 -10.69 3.79
C LYS A 299 -32.96 -9.65 4.85
N GLU A 300 -31.98 -8.95 5.42
CA GLU A 300 -32.16 -8.13 6.61
C GLU A 300 -31.85 -6.63 6.38
N LEU A 301 -30.96 -6.31 5.42
CA LEU A 301 -30.37 -4.99 5.15
C LEU A 301 -30.44 -4.63 3.66
#